data_AF-A0A5K1G2Z5-F1
#
_entry.id   AF-A0A5K1G2Z5-F1
#
_cell.length_a   1.000
_cell.length_b   1.000
_cell.length_c   1.000
_cell.angle_alpha   90.00
_cell.angle_beta   90.00
_cell.angle_gamma   90.00
#
_symmetry.space_group_name_H-M   'P 1'
#
loop_
_entity.id
_entity.type
_entity.pdbx_description
1 polymer ?
#
loop_
_entity_poly.entity_id
_entity_poly.type
_entity_poly.pdbx_seq_one_letter_code
_entity_poly.pdbx_strand_id
1 'polypeptide(L)'
;WTAVWPFQFAEASEGEVADLQIAFTAEIMETWLLDATRTNGVDLESVAVGHLLGLGHSADESAAMYPSIGAGVRKVELSSDDVQGIQVLYGSK
;
A
#
# COMPACT_ATOMS: atom_id res chain seq x y z
N TRP A 1 -1.90 -4.77 4.27
CA TRP A 1 -0.72 -5.17 5.08
C TRP A 1 -1.06 -5.64 6.49
N THR A 2 -2.04 -5.05 7.20
CA THR A 2 -2.57 -5.54 8.52
C THR A 2 -2.99 -7.02 8.54
N ALA A 3 -3.40 -7.56 7.39
CA ALA A 3 -3.80 -8.96 7.24
C ALA A 3 -2.61 -9.94 7.32
N VAL A 4 -1.36 -9.46 7.30
CA VAL A 4 -0.15 -10.28 7.39
C VAL A 4 0.55 -10.01 8.72
N TRP A 5 0.77 -11.07 9.48
CA TRP A 5 1.53 -11.03 10.74
C TRP A 5 2.98 -10.57 10.46
N PRO A 6 3.62 -9.78 11.34
CA PRO A 6 3.19 -9.36 12.69
C PRO A 6 2.51 -7.98 12.76
N PHE A 7 2.10 -7.37 11.65
CA PHE A 7 1.76 -5.95 11.66
C PHE A 7 0.42 -5.63 12.33
N GLN A 8 0.47 -4.59 13.15
CA GLN A 8 -0.69 -3.87 13.67
C GLN A 8 -0.46 -2.39 13.39
N PHE A 9 -1.49 -1.69 12.93
CA PHE A 9 -1.41 -0.27 12.63
C PHE A 9 -2.45 0.46 13.48
N ALA A 10 -2.06 1.61 14.02
CA ALA A 10 -2.93 2.53 14.72
C ALA A 10 -2.68 3.94 14.18
N GLU A 11 -3.75 4.71 14.01
CA GLU A 11 -3.65 6.13 13.67
C GLU A 11 -3.14 6.88 14.91
N ALA A 12 -2.06 7.66 14.75
CA ALA A 12 -1.55 8.52 15.80
C ALA A 12 -2.43 9.76 15.95
N SER A 13 -2.60 10.26 17.17
CA SER A 13 -3.35 11.49 17.40
C SER A 13 -2.57 12.71 16.88
N GLU A 14 -3.28 13.79 16.59
CA GLU A 14 -2.65 15.05 16.17
C GLU A 14 -1.60 15.50 17.21
N GLY A 15 -0.36 15.68 16.75
CA GLY A 15 0.77 16.07 17.59
C GLY A 15 1.59 14.91 18.19
N GLU A 16 1.17 13.66 18.00
CA GLU A 16 1.99 12.49 18.32
C GLU A 16 2.99 12.18 17.20
N VAL A 17 4.18 11.68 17.56
CA VAL A 17 5.17 11.22 16.58
C VAL A 17 4.82 9.78 16.20
N ALA A 18 4.33 9.58 14.98
CA ALA A 18 4.10 8.27 14.42
C ALA A 18 5.39 7.66 13.85
N ASP A 19 5.49 6.33 13.86
CA ASP A 19 6.55 5.61 13.13
C ASP A 19 6.46 5.85 11.61
N LEU A 20 5.25 6.18 11.12
CA LEU A 20 4.97 6.44 9.72
C LEU A 20 4.13 7.71 9.56
N GLN A 21 4.68 8.70 8.84
CA GLN A 21 3.95 9.90 8.45
C GLN A 21 3.67 9.87 6.94
N ILE A 22 2.40 9.75 6.57
CA ILE A 22 1.95 9.78 5.17
C ILE A 22 1.41 11.18 4.89
N ALA A 23 2.02 11.87 3.92
CA ALA A 23 1.56 13.18 3.46
C ALA A 23 1.43 13.16 1.93
N PHE A 24 0.30 13.65 1.43
CA PHE A 24 0.09 13.86 -0.01
C PHE A 24 0.54 15.28 -0.36
N THR A 25 1.56 15.43 -1.20
CA THR A 25 1.99 16.73 -1.72
C THR A 25 1.43 16.94 -3.13
N ALA A 26 0.86 18.11 -3.37
CA ALA A 26 0.13 18.43 -4.60
C ALA A 26 1.04 18.74 -5.83
N GLU A 27 2.27 18.20 -5.87
CA GLU A 27 3.19 18.44 -7.00
C GLU A 27 2.98 17.48 -8.18
N ILE A 28 2.13 16.46 -8.02
CA ILE A 28 1.72 15.55 -9.09
C ILE A 28 0.21 15.64 -9.27
N MET A 29 -0.19 16.18 -10.44
CA MET A 29 -1.57 16.18 -10.94
C MET A 29 -2.05 14.74 -11.17
N GLU A 30 -2.56 14.09 -10.13
CA GLU A 30 -3.56 13.04 -10.30
C GLU A 30 -4.71 13.35 -9.33
N THR A 31 -5.93 13.36 -9.86
CA THR A 31 -7.13 13.65 -9.08
C THR A 31 -7.39 12.49 -8.11
N TRP A 32 -6.93 12.66 -6.88
CA TRP A 32 -7.15 11.73 -5.78
C TRP A 32 -8.63 11.74 -5.36
N LEU A 33 -9.40 10.77 -5.86
CA LEU A 33 -10.75 10.53 -5.36
C LEU A 33 -10.68 9.57 -4.18
N LEU A 34 -10.98 10.08 -2.99
CA LEU A 34 -11.17 9.36 -1.72
C LEU A 34 -12.30 8.30 -1.75
N ASP A 35 -12.84 7.99 -2.93
CA ASP A 35 -13.92 7.05 -3.12
C ASP A 35 -13.66 6.22 -4.39
N ALA A 36 -12.86 5.17 -4.23
CA ALA A 36 -12.58 4.19 -5.29
C ALA A 36 -13.83 3.42 -5.75
N THR A 37 -15.01 3.66 -5.16
CA THR A 37 -16.25 2.99 -5.57
C THR A 37 -16.93 3.66 -6.77
N ARG A 38 -16.51 4.87 -7.19
CA ARG A 38 -17.24 5.61 -8.25
C ARG A 38 -16.50 5.96 -9.52
N THR A 39 -15.17 6.09 -9.55
CA THR A 39 -14.45 6.40 -10.80
C THR A 39 -12.95 6.19 -10.63
N ASN A 40 -12.37 5.28 -11.42
CA ASN A 40 -10.97 5.30 -11.88
C ASN A 40 -9.86 5.66 -10.87
N GLY A 41 -10.06 5.41 -9.57
CA GLY A 41 -9.07 5.71 -8.53
C GLY A 41 -7.92 4.71 -8.56
N VAL A 42 -6.70 5.22 -8.47
CA VAL A 42 -5.49 4.42 -8.34
C VAL A 42 -5.22 4.22 -6.85
N ASP A 43 -5.09 2.97 -6.40
CA ASP A 43 -4.73 2.64 -5.02
C ASP A 43 -3.20 2.74 -4.82
N LEU A 44 -2.70 3.97 -4.73
CA LEU A 44 -1.28 4.24 -4.45
C LEU A 44 -0.93 4.02 -2.97
N GLU A 45 -1.91 3.96 -2.08
CA GLU A 45 -1.67 3.72 -0.65
C GLU A 45 -1.07 2.33 -0.42
N SER A 46 -1.63 1.28 -1.05
CA SER A 46 -1.14 -0.09 -0.92
C SER A 46 0.32 -0.24 -1.36
N VAL A 47 0.71 0.42 -2.47
CA VAL A 47 2.10 0.45 -2.98
C VAL A 47 3.03 1.25 -2.05
N ALA A 48 2.59 2.43 -1.61
CA ALA A 48 3.37 3.29 -0.72
C ALA A 48 3.67 2.58 0.61
N VAL A 49 2.66 1.96 1.23
CA VAL A 49 2.85 1.22 2.48
C VAL A 49 3.75 0.00 2.27
N GLY A 50 3.67 -0.69 1.14
CA GLY A 50 4.56 -1.81 0.85
C GLY A 50 6.03 -1.39 0.74
N HIS A 51 6.34 -0.27 0.05
CA HIS A 51 7.69 0.30 0.01
C HIS A 51 8.19 0.75 1.39
N LEU A 52 7.30 1.32 2.20
CA LEU A 52 7.62 1.73 3.58
C LEU A 52 7.96 0.53 4.47
N LEU A 53 7.34 -0.61 4.20
CA LEU A 53 7.68 -1.90 4.83
C LEU A 53 8.87 -2.60 4.15
N GLY A 54 9.55 -1.97 3.19
CA GLY A 54 10.78 -2.47 2.57
C GLY A 54 10.58 -3.42 1.38
N LEU A 55 9.36 -3.54 0.85
CA LEU A 55 9.11 -4.34 -0.36
C LEU A 55 9.47 -3.56 -1.62
N GLY A 56 10.05 -4.26 -2.60
CA GLY A 56 10.24 -3.74 -3.95
C GLY A 56 9.04 -4.01 -4.84
N HIS A 57 9.12 -3.55 -6.10
CA HIS A 57 8.07 -3.84 -7.08
C HIS A 57 8.01 -5.34 -7.44
N SER A 58 6.79 -5.84 -7.60
CA SER A 58 6.52 -7.18 -8.13
C SER A 58 6.43 -7.17 -9.65
N ALA A 59 6.74 -8.30 -10.27
CA ALA A 59 6.45 -8.55 -11.70
C ALA A 59 5.05 -9.16 -11.90
N ASP A 60 4.36 -9.57 -10.83
CA ASP A 60 3.01 -10.13 -10.89
C ASP A 60 1.99 -8.99 -11.05
N GLU A 61 1.27 -8.96 -12.18
CA GLU A 61 0.25 -7.95 -12.46
C GLU A 61 -0.92 -7.97 -11.46
N SER A 62 -1.10 -9.05 -10.69
CA SER A 62 -2.11 -9.12 -9.64
C SER A 62 -1.61 -8.58 -8.30
N ALA A 63 -0.29 -8.46 -8.11
CA ALA A 63 0.30 -8.00 -6.87
C ALA A 63 -0.01 -6.54 -6.57
N ALA A 64 -0.18 -6.24 -5.28
CA ALA A 64 -0.30 -4.89 -4.78
C ALA A 64 0.98 -4.10 -5.08
N MET A 65 2.14 -4.75 -5.05
CA MET A 65 3.43 -4.13 -5.39
C MET A 65 3.77 -4.06 -6.88
N TYR A 66 2.85 -4.39 -7.79
CA TYR A 66 3.09 -4.22 -9.24
C TYR A 66 3.23 -2.73 -9.60
N PRO A 67 4.24 -2.31 -10.40
CA PRO A 67 4.57 -0.90 -10.63
C PRO A 67 3.59 -0.14 -11.53
N SER A 68 2.47 -0.75 -11.92
CA SER A 68 1.47 -0.13 -12.78
C SER A 68 0.08 -0.53 -12.35
N ILE A 69 -0.83 0.43 -12.29
CA ILE A 69 -2.22 0.17 -11.91
C ILE A 69 -3.10 0.68 -13.06
N GLY A 70 -3.93 -0.20 -13.59
CA GLY A 70 -4.90 0.17 -14.62
C GLY A 70 -5.96 1.11 -14.05
N ALA A 71 -6.49 2.01 -14.88
CA ALA A 71 -7.57 2.90 -14.47
C ALA A 71 -8.76 2.09 -13.93
N GLY A 72 -9.19 2.38 -12.70
CA GLY A 72 -10.32 1.69 -12.05
C GLY A 72 -9.96 0.34 -11.43
N VAL A 73 -8.68 -0.03 -11.41
CA VAL A 73 -8.19 -1.22 -10.71
C VAL A 73 -7.80 -0.84 -9.28
N ARG A 74 -8.40 -1.52 -8.30
CA ARG A 74 -8.08 -1.37 -6.88
C ARG A 74 -7.42 -2.67 -6.39
N LYS A 75 -6.18 -2.58 -5.90
CA LYS A 75 -5.38 -3.73 -5.47
C LYS A 75 -5.15 -3.75 -3.96
N VAL A 76 -6.21 -4.07 -3.23
CA VAL A 76 -6.18 -4.12 -1.76
C VAL A 76 -5.92 -5.53 -1.25
N GLU A 77 -6.24 -6.53 -2.07
CA GLU A 77 -5.95 -7.92 -1.76
C GLU A 77 -4.48 -8.19 -2.07
N LEU A 78 -3.76 -8.66 -1.05
CA LEU A 78 -2.35 -9.00 -1.18
C LEU A 78 -2.24 -10.30 -1.97
N SER A 79 -1.42 -10.30 -3.00
CA SER A 79 -1.06 -11.51 -3.74
C SER A 79 -0.18 -12.42 -2.89
N SER A 80 0.02 -13.66 -3.36
CA SER A 80 0.99 -14.56 -2.75
C SER A 80 2.42 -14.00 -2.79
N ASP A 81 2.76 -13.20 -3.81
CA ASP A 81 4.09 -12.58 -3.91
C ASP A 81 4.27 -11.51 -2.83
N ASP A 82 3.26 -10.65 -2.63
CA ASP A 82 3.26 -9.64 -1.56
C ASP A 82 3.41 -10.28 -0.17
N VAL A 83 2.68 -11.37 0.08
CA VAL A 83 2.72 -12.10 1.35
C VAL A 83 4.08 -12.78 1.57
N GLN A 84 4.65 -13.41 0.54
CA GLN A 84 5.96 -14.04 0.65
C GLN A 84 7.06 -13.00 0.85
N GLY A 85 7.02 -11.90 0.10
CA GLY A 85 7.99 -10.82 0.21
C GLY A 85 8.03 -10.26 1.63
N ILE A 86 6.87 -10.00 2.23
CA ILE A 86 6.82 -9.45 3.59
C ILE A 86 7.24 -10.49 4.66
N GLN A 87 6.91 -11.76 4.45
CA GLN A 87 7.33 -12.85 5.35
C GLN A 87 8.84 -13.13 5.29
N VAL A 88 9.50 -12.88 4.16
CA VAL A 88 10.96 -12.95 4.07
C VAL A 88 11.62 -11.88 4.94
N LEU A 89 11.03 -10.67 5.00
CA LEU A 89 11.59 -9.56 5.78
C LEU A 89 11.30 -9.67 7.28
N TYR A 90 10.09 -10.12 7.66
CA TYR A 90 9.61 -10.04 9.04
C TYR A 90 9.27 -11.40 9.67
N GLY A 91 9.43 -12.49 8.92
CA GLY A 91 9.11 -13.86 9.32
C GLY A 91 7.67 -14.27 9.00
N SER A 92 7.45 -15.57 8.95
CA SER A 92 6.12 -16.17 8.96
C SER A 92 5.71 -16.54 10.39
N LYS A 93 4.41 -16.51 10.67
CA LYS A 93 3.86 -17.03 11.91
C LYS A 93 4.03 -18.55 12.03
#